data_AF-A0A6J1WVT6-F1
#
_entry.id   AF-A0A6J1WVT6-F1
#
_cell.length_a   1.000
_cell.length_b   1.000
_cell.length_c   1.000
_cell.angle_alpha   90.00
_cell.angle_beta   90.00
_cell.angle_gamma   90.00
#
_symmetry.space_group_name_H-M   'P 1'
#
loop_
_entity.id
_entity.type
_entity.pdbx_description
1 polymer ?
#
loop_
_entity_poly.entity_id
_entity_poly.type
_entity_poly.pdbx_seq_one_letter_code
_entity_poly.pdbx_strand_id
1 'polypeptide(L)'
;DPNDMHEIRQMIGVCPQQDVLFDLLSVKEHLQFFAAVKGIPRKRIPDEIHKSLSDVGLLDQAGVFSKHLSGGQKRKLSIAIAFIGDPKVRTRERLYY
;
A
#
# COMPACT_ATOMS: atom_id res chain seq x y z
N ASP A 1 -1.10 -7.85 16.39
CA ASP A 1 -0.07 -8.01 17.43
C ASP A 1 1.30 -7.53 16.97
N PRO A 2 2.29 -7.31 17.85
CA PRO A 2 3.67 -7.05 17.42
C PRO A 2 4.34 -8.26 16.72
N ASN A 3 3.71 -9.43 16.75
CA ASN A 3 4.19 -10.66 16.13
C ASN A 3 4.06 -10.65 14.59
N ASP A 4 3.04 -9.98 14.05
CA ASP A 4 2.76 -9.96 12.61
C ASP A 4 3.87 -9.24 11.82
N MET A 5 4.55 -8.27 12.45
CA MET A 5 5.66 -7.51 11.87
C MET A 5 6.93 -8.35 11.64
N HIS A 6 7.12 -9.46 12.38
CA HIS A 6 8.30 -10.31 12.22
C HIS A 6 8.16 -11.27 11.03
N GLU A 7 6.97 -11.81 10.79
CA GLU A 7 6.71 -12.69 9.64
C GLU A 7 6.82 -11.93 8.31
N ILE A 8 6.34 -10.69 8.26
CA ILE A 8 6.45 -9.83 7.07
C ILE A 8 7.92 -9.57 6.70
N ARG A 9 8.81 -9.40 7.70
CA ARG A 9 10.25 -9.20 7.46
C ARG A 9 10.93 -10.42 6.88
N GLN A 10 10.46 -11.63 7.18
CA GLN A 10 11.03 -12.86 6.63
C GLN A 10 10.63 -13.08 5.16
N MET A 11 9.43 -12.64 4.75
CA MET A 11 9.00 -12.72 3.36
C MET A 11 9.72 -11.73 2.41
N ILE A 12 10.40 -10.70 2.92
CA ILE A 12 11.17 -9.72 2.11
C ILE A 12 12.48 -10.32 1.57
N GLY A 13 12.91 -11.50 2.05
CA GLY A 13 14.18 -12.13 1.69
C GLY A 13 14.26 -12.70 0.26
N VAL A 14 13.14 -12.78 -0.47
CA VAL A 14 13.12 -13.25 -1.87
C VAL A 14 12.17 -12.34 -2.64
N CYS A 15 12.71 -11.55 -3.57
CA CYS A 15 11.96 -10.59 -4.38
C CYS A 15 11.69 -11.22 -5.77
N PRO A 16 10.57 -11.94 -5.98
CA PRO A 16 10.19 -12.37 -7.31
C PRO A 16 9.86 -11.16 -8.18
N GLN A 17 10.16 -11.25 -9.47
CA GLN A 17 9.94 -10.20 -10.46
C GLN A 17 8.45 -9.86 -10.68
N GLN A 18 7.53 -10.58 -10.00
CA GLN A 18 6.10 -10.41 -10.05
C GLN A 18 5.54 -10.30 -8.63
N ASP A 19 4.94 -9.13 -8.37
CA ASP A 19 4.19 -8.72 -7.18
C ASP A 19 4.94 -8.66 -5.84
N VAL A 20 5.28 -7.43 -5.45
CA VAL A 20 5.69 -7.01 -4.09
C VAL A 20 4.51 -7.10 -3.10
N LEU A 21 3.48 -7.89 -3.41
CA LEU A 21 2.24 -8.00 -2.66
C LEU A 21 2.25 -9.31 -1.88
N PHE A 22 2.12 -9.21 -0.57
CA PHE A 22 2.03 -10.32 0.35
C PHE A 22 0.58 -10.83 0.39
N ASP A 23 0.34 -12.06 -0.05
CA ASP A 23 -1.00 -12.67 -0.12
C ASP A 23 -1.73 -12.70 1.24
N LEU A 24 -0.97 -12.68 2.34
CA LEU A 24 -1.47 -12.72 3.72
C LEU A 24 -1.82 -11.33 4.28
N LEU A 25 -1.49 -10.25 3.57
CA LEU A 25 -1.79 -8.89 4.04
C LEU A 25 -2.96 -8.28 3.28
N SER A 26 -3.80 -7.56 4.01
CA SER A 26 -4.82 -6.69 3.43
C SER A 26 -4.22 -5.49 2.72
N VAL A 27 -5.00 -4.86 1.84
CA VAL A 27 -4.60 -3.62 1.13
C VAL A 27 -4.16 -2.55 2.13
N LYS A 28 -4.90 -2.39 3.24
CA LYS A 28 -4.57 -1.43 4.30
C LYS A 28 -3.26 -1.80 5.02
N GLU A 29 -3.05 -3.07 5.35
CA GLU A 29 -1.83 -3.52 6.04
C GLU A 29 -0.58 -3.33 5.18
N HIS A 30 -0.67 -3.58 3.87
CA HIS A 30 0.41 -3.24 2.94
C HIS A 30 0.79 -1.77 3.04
N LEU A 31 -0.20 -0.88 2.93
CA LEU A 31 0.07 0.55 2.96
C LEU A 31 0.57 1.01 4.34
N GLN A 32 0.09 0.43 5.45
CA GLN A 32 0.64 0.67 6.78
C GLN A 32 2.11 0.26 6.88
N PHE A 33 2.44 -0.93 6.37
CA PHE A 33 3.80 -1.44 6.36
C PHE A 33 4.73 -0.53 5.55
N PHE A 34 4.37 -0.21 4.30
CA PHE A 34 5.19 0.64 3.45
C PHE A 34 5.27 2.10 3.95
N ALA A 35 4.20 2.63 4.55
CA ALA A 35 4.23 3.95 5.20
C ALA A 35 5.20 3.98 6.38
N ALA A 36 5.23 2.91 7.19
CA ALA A 36 6.19 2.79 8.29
C ALA A 36 7.63 2.64 7.79
N VAL A 37 7.86 1.86 6.74
CA VAL A 37 9.18 1.71 6.09
C VAL A 37 9.67 3.04 5.52
N LYS A 38 8.79 3.85 4.93
CA LYS A 38 9.11 5.20 4.44
C LYS A 38 9.28 6.24 5.56
N GLY A 39 9.09 5.87 6.83
CA GLY A 39 9.27 6.77 7.97
C GLY A 39 8.16 7.79 8.18
N ILE A 40 6.95 7.55 7.63
CA ILE A 40 5.80 8.44 7.86
C ILE A 40 5.43 8.39 9.35
N PRO A 41 5.23 9.53 10.04
CA PRO A 41 4.82 9.54 11.43
C PRO A 41 3.53 8.76 11.64
N ARG A 42 3.48 7.85 12.62
CA ARG A 42 2.32 6.99 12.90
C ARG A 42 0.98 7.73 12.96
N LYS A 43 0.97 8.97 13.45
CA LYS A 43 -0.21 9.83 13.51
C LYS A 43 -0.78 10.21 12.14
N ARG A 44 0.07 10.30 11.10
CA ARG A 44 -0.31 10.65 9.72
C ARG A 44 -0.58 9.43 8.84
N ILE A 45 -0.15 8.23 9.26
CA ILE A 45 -0.33 7.00 8.48
C ILE A 45 -1.81 6.76 8.10
N PRO A 46 -2.79 6.84 9.02
CA PRO A 46 -4.19 6.62 8.65
C PRO A 46 -4.69 7.55 7.54
N ASP A 47 -4.35 8.84 7.64
CA ASP A 47 -4.76 9.86 6.67
C ASP A 47 -4.09 9.64 5.31
N GLU A 48 -2.79 9.33 5.29
CA GLU A 48 -2.06 9.04 4.07
C GLU A 48 -2.58 7.79 3.36
N ILE A 49 -2.91 6.75 4.12
CA ILE A 49 -3.52 5.52 3.58
C ILE A 49 -4.87 5.80 2.98
N HIS A 50 -5.75 6.47 3.72
CA HIS A 50 -7.10 6.77 3.25
C HIS A 50 -7.05 7.58 1.96
N LYS A 51 -6.18 8.59 1.92
CA LYS A 51 -6.01 9.43 0.75
C LYS A 51 -5.39 8.64 -0.42
N SER A 52 -4.37 7.82 -0.20
CA SER A 52 -3.74 7.02 -1.27
C SER A 52 -4.69 5.97 -1.85
N LEU A 53 -5.53 5.35 -1.01
CA LEU A 53 -6.57 4.43 -1.44
C LEU A 53 -7.68 5.13 -2.22
N SER A 54 -8.06 6.34 -1.81
CA SER A 54 -9.00 7.18 -2.55
C SER A 54 -8.46 7.55 -3.92
N ASP A 55 -7.18 7.93 -4.01
CA ASP A 55 -6.53 8.37 -5.25
C ASP A 55 -6.52 7.25 -6.32
N VAL A 56 -6.30 5.98 -5.91
CA VAL A 56 -6.28 4.83 -6.83
C VAL A 56 -7.65 4.13 -6.99
N GLY A 57 -8.67 4.58 -6.25
CA GLY A 57 -10.00 3.98 -6.24
C GLY A 57 -10.02 2.54 -5.68
N LEU A 58 -9.31 2.31 -4.56
CA LEU A 58 -9.29 1.03 -3.81
C LEU A 58 -9.86 1.16 -2.40
N LEU A 59 -10.51 2.28 -2.06
CA LEU A 59 -11.03 2.56 -0.72
C LEU A 59 -11.96 1.43 -0.22
N ASP A 60 -12.88 0.97 -1.08
CA ASP A 60 -13.85 -0.10 -0.74
C ASP A 60 -13.18 -1.47 -0.53
N GLN A 61 -11.94 -1.63 -0.98
CA GLN A 61 -11.17 -2.87 -0.90
C GLN A 61 -10.09 -2.79 0.18
N ALA A 62 -10.09 -1.75 1.02
CA ALA A 62 -9.07 -1.54 2.05
C ALA A 62 -8.88 -2.76 2.99
N GLY A 63 -9.97 -3.45 3.32
CA GLY A 63 -9.96 -4.64 4.18
C GLY A 63 -9.79 -5.96 3.46
N VAL A 64 -9.66 -5.97 2.13
CA VAL A 64 -9.54 -7.20 1.33
C VAL A 64 -8.09 -7.66 1.29
N PHE A 65 -7.85 -8.97 1.43
CA PHE A 65 -6.52 -9.54 1.26
C PHE A 65 -6.04 -9.41 -0.18
N SER A 66 -4.76 -9.12 -0.38
CA SER A 66 -4.18 -8.96 -1.72
C SER A 66 -4.40 -10.19 -2.61
N LYS A 67 -4.47 -11.40 -2.03
CA LYS A 67 -4.78 -12.66 -2.74
C LYS A 67 -6.15 -12.68 -3.40
N HIS A 68 -7.11 -11.89 -2.89
CA HIS A 68 -8.47 -11.79 -3.41
C HIS A 68 -8.65 -10.63 -4.40
N LEU A 69 -7.61 -9.84 -4.64
CA LEU A 69 -7.63 -8.78 -5.62
C LEU A 69 -7.45 -9.34 -7.04
N SER A 70 -8.20 -8.80 -7.99
CA SER A 70 -7.92 -9.00 -9.42
C SER A 70 -6.55 -8.43 -9.79
N GLY A 71 -5.96 -8.90 -10.90
CA GLY A 71 -4.66 -8.39 -11.37
C GLY A 71 -4.63 -6.86 -11.56
N GLY A 72 -5.75 -6.26 -12.00
CA GLY A 72 -5.88 -4.81 -12.10
C GLY A 72 -5.89 -4.09 -10.74
N GLN A 73 -6.56 -4.67 -9.74
CA GLN A 73 -6.56 -4.15 -8.37
C GLN A 73 -5.19 -4.32 -7.70
N LYS A 74 -4.48 -5.43 -7.94
CA LYS A 74 -3.08 -5.62 -7.51
C LYS A 74 -2.18 -4.53 -8.08
N ARG A 75 -2.33 -4.20 -9.37
CA ARG A 75 -1.57 -3.11 -9.99
C ARG A 75 -1.87 -1.75 -9.36
N LYS A 76 -3.14 -1.46 -9.07
CA LYS A 76 -3.55 -0.24 -8.33
C LYS A 76 -2.95 -0.19 -6.91
N LEU A 77 -2.88 -1.32 -6.22
CA LEU A 77 -2.25 -1.41 -4.89
C LEU A 77 -0.74 -1.13 -4.98
N SER A 78 -0.03 -1.70 -5.94
CA SER A 78 1.38 -1.40 -6.18
C SER A 78 1.62 0.09 -6.47
N ILE A 79 0.73 0.73 -7.22
CA ILE A 79 0.75 2.18 -7.47
C ILE A 79 0.53 2.97 -6.17
N ALA A 80 -0.45 2.58 -5.34
CA ALA A 80 -0.68 3.23 -4.04
C ALA A 80 0.53 3.10 -3.10
N ILE A 81 1.20 1.95 -3.07
CA ILE A 81 2.44 1.73 -2.32
C ILE A 81 3.57 2.64 -2.83
N ALA A 82 3.71 2.78 -4.14
CA ALA A 82 4.70 3.67 -4.73
C ALA A 82 4.47 5.13 -4.29
N PHE A 83 3.22 5.58 -4.23
CA PHE A 83 2.87 6.97 -3.94
C PHE A 83 2.63 7.31 -2.47
N ILE A 84 2.49 6.34 -1.57
CA ILE A 84 2.24 6.64 -0.16
C ILE A 84 3.39 7.48 0.42
N GLY A 85 3.06 8.63 0.99
CA GLY A 85 4.04 9.57 1.53
C GLY A 85 4.83 10.41 0.52
N ASP A 86 4.59 10.29 -0.79
CA ASP A 86 5.19 11.19 -1.78
C ASP A 86 4.23 12.34 -2.16
N PRO A 87 4.53 13.59 -1.75
CA PRO A 87 3.69 14.73 -2.09
C PRO A 87 3.79 15.15 -3.56
N LYS A 88 4.88 14.84 -4.28
CA LYS A 88 5.16 15.39 -5.61
C LYS A 88 4.32 14.79 -6.73
N VAL A 89 3.95 13.51 -6.61
CA VAL A 89 3.16 12.84 -7.66
C VAL A 89 1.67 13.21 -7.58
N ARG A 90 1.14 13.42 -6.38
CA ARG A 90 -0.25 13.86 -6.15
C ARG A 90 -0.64 15.16 -6.87
N THR A 91 0.30 16.07 -7.04
CA THR A 91 0.08 17.34 -7.73
C THR A 91 0.07 17.24 -9.25
N ARG A 92 0.59 16.14 -9.85
CA ARG A 92 0.65 16.02 -11.31
C ARG A 92 -0.64 15.53 -11.95
N GLU A 93 -1.47 14.76 -11.25
CA GLU A 93 -2.72 14.23 -11.81
C GLU A 93 -3.89 15.22 -11.73
N ARG A 94 -3.73 16.32 -10.98
CA ARG A 94 -4.69 17.44 -10.91
C ARG A 94 -4.43 18.56 -11.93
N LEU A 95 -3.44 18.42 -12.80
CA LEU A 95 -3.10 19.42 -13.84
C LEU A 95 -3.47 18.97 -15.26
N TYR A 96 -4.21 17.87 -15.40
CA TYR A 96 -4.73 17.40 -16.69
C TYR A 96 -6.27 17.35 -16.69
N TYR A 97 -6.92 18.43 -16.26
CA TYR A 97 -8.31 18.77 -16.58
C TYR A 97 -8.46 20.28 -16.57
#